data_AF-A0A183K2V4-F1
#
_entry.id   AF-A0A183K2V4-F1
#
_cell.length_a   1.000
_cell.length_b   1.000
_cell.length_c   1.000
_cell.angle_alpha   90.00
_cell.angle_beta   90.00
_cell.angle_gamma   90.00
#
_symmetry.space_group_name_H-M   'P 1'
#
loop_
_entity.id
_entity.type
_entity.pdbx_description
1 polymer ?
#
loop_
_entity_poly.entity_id
_entity_poly.type
_entity_poly.pdbx_seq_one_letter_code
_entity_poly.pdbx_strand_id
1 'polypeptide(L)'
;MSLFILLIYFLIYLNGYNLVQFNLLSDELIQYVNNYVSQYTMYNNKKTARSNNKHSSILNTIIELSFVQPSAGWKASKQNRFKSISDVYNTLGHYGIRRFKQGILPTVSHEDKNIELPDYFDSREQWKDCPSINIIQDQSKCDSGWAVASAASISDRTCIQTNGTIKVQLSAIELISCTKNKLGCQIGYSEFAWDYWLKNGLVTGDSTGCLPYPFPKCDHRSSNSYPKCGYITYTAPPCEKTCRSGYPIPYIADKHYGKAVYSLRPNESDIRKEIIMNGPVEAGIFVHSDFFNYKSGVYKHIIGRLVTIHSVRIIGWGIENDIPYWLCANSWNEDWGLNGYFKILRGSNECEIESFVNAGKVDNKPRSD
;
A
#
# COMPACT_ATOMS: atom_id res chain seq x y z
N MET A 1 5.67 43.70 -23.11
CA MET A 1 6.50 42.59 -23.64
C MET A 1 5.59 41.47 -24.18
N SER A 2 4.69 41.76 -25.13
CA SER A 2 3.63 40.80 -25.53
C SER A 2 3.19 40.88 -27.01
N LEU A 3 3.85 41.66 -27.87
CA LEU A 3 3.63 41.60 -29.32
C LEU A 3 4.83 41.02 -30.09
N PHE A 4 6.05 41.19 -29.57
CA PHE A 4 7.28 40.75 -30.23
C PHE A 4 7.39 39.22 -30.30
N ILE A 5 6.93 38.52 -29.26
CA ILE A 5 6.98 37.05 -29.15
C ILE A 5 5.96 36.39 -30.09
N LEU A 6 4.78 36.99 -30.25
CA LEU A 6 3.77 36.54 -31.21
C LEU A 6 4.25 36.73 -32.67
N LEU A 7 4.99 37.80 -32.95
CA LEU A 7 5.57 38.04 -34.28
C LEU A 7 6.63 36.99 -34.65
N ILE A 8 7.46 36.59 -33.69
CA ILE A 8 8.48 35.54 -33.88
C ILE A 8 7.80 34.18 -34.13
N TYR A 9 6.74 33.85 -33.39
CA TYR A 9 5.96 32.64 -33.62
C TYR A 9 5.28 32.60 -34.99
N PHE A 10 4.75 33.73 -35.46
CA PHE A 10 4.11 33.84 -36.77
C PHE A 10 5.11 33.68 -37.92
N LEU A 11 6.33 34.20 -37.76
CA LEU A 11 7.41 34.08 -38.75
C LEU A 11 8.01 32.66 -38.84
N ILE A 12 8.08 31.94 -37.71
CA ILE A 12 8.52 30.53 -37.67
C ILE A 12 7.49 29.61 -38.34
N TYR A 13 6.20 29.86 -38.10
CA TYR A 13 5.10 29.03 -38.63
C TYR A 13 4.93 29.17 -40.16
N LEU A 14 5.16 30.35 -40.73
CA LEU A 14 4.95 30.60 -42.16
C LEU A 14 6.11 30.17 -43.07
N ASN A 15 7.34 30.09 -42.56
CA ASN A 15 8.53 29.90 -43.41
C ASN A 15 9.27 28.57 -43.21
N GLY A 16 8.81 27.68 -42.32
CA GLY A 16 9.37 26.33 -42.18
C GLY A 16 10.86 26.27 -41.81
N TYR A 17 11.39 27.29 -41.13
CA TYR A 17 12.80 27.32 -40.73
C TYR A 17 13.07 26.50 -39.47
N ASN A 18 14.21 25.80 -39.49
CA ASN A 18 14.82 25.16 -38.33
C ASN A 18 15.39 26.22 -37.37
N LEU A 19 15.15 26.06 -36.06
CA LEU A 19 15.49 26.99 -34.97
C LEU A 19 17.00 27.17 -34.67
N VAL A 20 17.88 26.89 -35.63
CA VAL A 20 19.35 26.88 -35.40
C VAL A 20 20.01 28.25 -35.59
N GLN A 21 19.27 29.29 -36.02
CA GLN A 21 19.89 30.57 -36.44
C GLN A 21 19.55 31.83 -35.62
N PHE A 22 19.08 31.71 -34.38
CA PHE A 22 18.95 32.87 -33.47
C PHE A 22 19.65 32.64 -32.13
N ASN A 23 20.89 33.10 -32.02
CA ASN A 23 21.72 33.10 -30.79
C ASN A 23 21.36 34.24 -29.82
N LEU A 24 20.07 34.49 -29.56
CA LEU A 24 19.62 35.57 -28.65
C LEU A 24 18.41 35.14 -27.82
N LEU A 25 18.52 34.03 -27.09
CA LEU A 25 17.56 33.68 -26.04
C LEU A 25 18.34 33.56 -24.73
N SER A 26 17.92 34.27 -23.68
CA SER A 26 18.46 34.07 -22.34
C SER A 26 18.18 32.64 -21.88
N ASP A 27 19.05 32.07 -21.04
CA ASP A 27 18.90 30.71 -20.50
C ASP A 27 17.50 30.50 -19.87
N GLU A 28 16.94 31.55 -19.28
CA GLU A 28 15.61 31.57 -18.68
C GLU A 28 14.48 31.39 -19.72
N LEU A 29 14.62 31.99 -20.91
CA LEU A 29 13.66 31.86 -22.00
C LEU A 29 13.78 30.49 -22.67
N ILE A 30 14.99 29.94 -22.80
CA ILE A 30 15.22 28.56 -23.24
C ILE A 30 14.58 27.58 -22.26
N GLN A 31 14.75 27.79 -20.96
CA GLN A 31 14.15 26.95 -19.92
C GLN A 31 12.63 27.03 -19.92
N TYR A 32 12.05 28.22 -20.11
CA TYR A 32 10.61 28.41 -20.23
C TYR A 32 10.03 27.72 -21.48
N VAL A 33 10.69 27.88 -22.64
CA VAL A 33 10.28 27.22 -23.89
C VAL A 33 10.40 25.70 -23.77
N ASN A 34 11.48 25.18 -23.18
CA ASN A 34 11.64 23.75 -22.96
C ASN A 34 10.56 23.19 -22.01
N ASN A 35 10.21 23.93 -20.95
CA ASN A 35 9.14 23.54 -20.04
C ASN A 35 7.77 23.55 -20.74
N TYR A 36 7.49 24.57 -21.55
CA TYR A 36 6.25 24.66 -22.33
C TYR A 36 6.15 23.57 -23.40
N VAL A 37 7.23 23.31 -24.14
CA VAL A 37 7.30 22.22 -25.14
C VAL A 37 7.14 20.87 -24.46
N SER A 38 7.73 20.66 -23.28
CA SER A 38 7.54 19.44 -22.48
C SER A 38 6.07 19.26 -22.06
N GLN A 39 5.43 20.31 -21.54
CA GLN A 39 4.02 20.29 -21.14
C GLN A 39 3.07 20.10 -22.33
N TYR A 40 3.35 20.75 -23.47
CA TYR A 40 2.57 20.63 -24.69
C TYR A 40 2.72 19.25 -25.36
N THR A 41 3.94 18.69 -25.33
CA THR A 41 4.21 17.31 -25.78
C THR A 41 3.51 16.31 -24.87
N MET A 42 3.49 16.51 -23.54
CA MET A 42 2.66 15.74 -22.61
C MET A 42 1.16 15.84 -22.93
N TYR A 43 0.65 17.04 -23.23
CA TYR A 43 -0.76 17.25 -23.56
C TYR A 43 -1.15 16.55 -24.88
N ASN A 44 -0.32 16.65 -25.92
CA ASN A 44 -0.58 15.98 -27.19
C ASN A 44 -0.42 14.46 -27.08
N ASN A 45 0.57 13.96 -26.33
CA ASN A 45 0.70 12.54 -26.02
C ASN A 45 -0.52 12.01 -25.23
N LYS A 46 -1.10 12.80 -24.33
CA LYS A 46 -2.39 12.47 -23.67
C LYS A 46 -3.56 12.39 -24.65
N LYS A 47 -3.56 13.21 -25.72
CA LYS A 47 -4.61 13.23 -26.76
C LYS A 47 -4.50 12.03 -27.72
N THR A 48 -3.29 11.65 -28.13
CA THR A 48 -3.04 10.41 -28.90
C THR A 48 -3.22 9.16 -28.04
N ALA A 49 -2.85 9.18 -26.75
CA ALA A 49 -3.11 8.06 -25.83
C ALA A 49 -4.61 7.85 -25.58
N ARG A 50 -5.42 8.92 -25.57
CA ARG A 50 -6.88 8.83 -25.47
C ARG A 50 -7.54 8.10 -26.66
N SER A 51 -6.97 8.16 -27.87
CA SER A 51 -7.53 7.41 -29.02
C SER A 51 -7.12 5.94 -29.07
N ASN A 52 -6.08 5.52 -28.32
CA ASN A 52 -5.59 4.13 -28.28
C ASN A 52 -6.01 3.36 -27.01
N ASN A 53 -7.04 3.84 -26.32
CA ASN A 53 -7.40 3.45 -24.97
C ASN A 53 -8.15 2.09 -24.90
N LYS A 54 -7.49 1.00 -25.31
CA LYS A 54 -7.94 -0.37 -24.99
C LYS A 54 -6.94 -1.20 -24.19
N HIS A 55 -5.65 -0.84 -24.13
CA HIS A 55 -4.67 -1.52 -23.26
C HIS A 55 -3.52 -0.57 -22.86
N SER A 56 -3.69 0.31 -21.87
CA SER A 56 -2.53 0.97 -21.27
C SER A 56 -1.74 -0.07 -20.46
N SER A 57 -0.59 -0.50 -20.98
CA SER A 57 0.24 -1.48 -20.28
C SER A 57 0.91 -0.82 -19.06
N ILE A 58 1.03 -1.54 -17.95
CA ILE A 58 1.85 -1.12 -16.80
C ILE A 58 3.32 -0.97 -17.23
N LEU A 59 3.71 -1.66 -18.32
CA LEU A 59 4.99 -1.54 -18.99
C LEU A 59 5.25 -0.14 -19.57
N ASN A 60 4.24 0.49 -20.17
CA ASN A 60 4.38 1.83 -20.77
C ASN A 60 4.68 2.88 -19.69
N THR A 61 4.14 2.69 -18.48
CA THR A 61 4.42 3.55 -17.33
C THR A 61 5.91 3.51 -16.94
N ILE A 62 6.62 2.39 -17.12
CA ILE A 62 8.07 2.32 -16.86
C ILE A 62 8.86 3.20 -17.83
N ILE A 63 8.46 3.18 -19.11
CA ILE A 63 9.10 4.00 -20.15
C ILE A 63 8.89 5.48 -19.81
N GLU A 64 7.66 5.88 -19.49
CA GLU A 64 7.35 7.25 -19.08
C GLU A 64 8.11 7.65 -17.79
N LEU A 65 8.16 6.76 -16.79
CA LEU A 65 8.91 7.00 -15.55
C LEU A 65 10.41 7.20 -15.82
N SER A 66 11.01 6.47 -16.76
CA SER A 66 12.44 6.58 -17.10
C SER A 66 12.85 7.97 -17.59
N PHE A 67 11.91 8.75 -18.14
CA PHE A 67 12.14 10.15 -18.55
C PHE A 67 11.96 11.17 -17.41
N VAL A 68 11.36 10.79 -16.28
CA VAL A 68 11.02 11.68 -15.16
C VAL A 68 11.85 11.37 -13.89
N GLN A 69 12.60 10.26 -13.87
CA GLN A 69 13.35 9.80 -12.69
C GLN A 69 14.34 10.78 -12.04
N PRO A 70 14.98 11.76 -12.72
CA PRO A 70 15.98 12.60 -12.05
C PRO A 70 15.45 13.45 -10.89
N SER A 71 14.14 13.69 -10.79
CA SER A 71 13.52 14.54 -9.75
C SER A 71 12.41 13.87 -8.92
N ALA A 72 12.16 12.57 -9.14
CA ALA A 72 11.01 11.86 -8.58
C ALA A 72 11.13 11.53 -7.07
N GLY A 73 12.35 11.46 -6.53
CA GLY A 73 12.59 10.98 -5.16
C GLY A 73 12.50 9.46 -4.97
N TRP A 74 12.13 8.72 -6.02
CA TRP A 74 12.07 7.25 -6.02
C TRP A 74 12.44 6.65 -7.38
N LYS A 75 12.82 5.37 -7.36
CA LYS A 75 13.22 4.60 -8.54
C LYS A 75 12.15 3.57 -8.87
N ALA A 76 11.88 3.44 -10.16
CA ALA A 76 11.02 2.38 -10.69
C ALA A 76 11.84 1.23 -11.29
N SER A 77 11.30 0.02 -11.25
CA SER A 77 11.78 -1.13 -12.01
C SER A 77 10.65 -2.00 -12.50
N LYS A 78 10.91 -2.78 -13.55
CA LYS A 78 9.97 -3.78 -14.05
C LYS A 78 9.57 -4.78 -12.97
N GLN A 79 8.29 -5.12 -12.94
CA GLN A 79 7.71 -6.20 -12.12
C GLN A 79 7.06 -7.27 -13.02
N ASN A 80 6.83 -8.47 -12.47
CA ASN A 80 6.29 -9.63 -13.19
C ASN A 80 4.85 -10.00 -12.82
N ARG A 81 4.31 -9.42 -11.76
CA ARG A 81 2.99 -9.73 -11.20
C ARG A 81 1.84 -9.31 -12.12
N PHE A 82 1.96 -8.14 -12.74
CA PHE A 82 0.90 -7.49 -13.52
C PHE A 82 1.42 -7.06 -14.90
N LYS A 83 0.93 -7.66 -15.99
CA LYS A 83 1.32 -7.26 -17.35
C LYS A 83 0.46 -6.10 -17.86
N SER A 84 -0.77 -5.99 -17.35
CA SER A 84 -1.73 -4.98 -17.75
C SER A 84 -2.54 -4.46 -16.57
N ILE A 85 -3.21 -3.32 -16.74
CA ILE A 85 -4.19 -2.84 -15.75
C ILE A 85 -5.37 -3.82 -15.61
N SER A 86 -5.73 -4.55 -16.67
CA SER A 86 -6.75 -5.60 -16.58
C SER A 86 -6.33 -6.71 -15.63
N ASP A 87 -5.03 -7.07 -15.60
CA ASP A 87 -4.51 -8.08 -14.68
C ASP A 87 -4.65 -7.61 -13.24
N VAL A 88 -4.46 -6.30 -13.00
CA VAL A 88 -4.69 -5.69 -11.68
C VAL A 88 -6.15 -5.79 -11.30
N TYR A 89 -7.08 -5.38 -12.17
CA TYR A 89 -8.52 -5.44 -11.87
C TYR A 89 -9.00 -6.86 -11.58
N ASN A 90 -8.44 -7.85 -12.27
CA ASN A 90 -8.75 -9.26 -12.01
C ASN A 90 -8.18 -9.74 -10.67
N THR A 91 -7.07 -9.15 -10.18
CA THR A 91 -6.34 -9.65 -8.99
C THR A 91 -6.62 -8.86 -7.71
N LEU A 92 -6.76 -7.54 -7.79
CA LEU A 92 -6.89 -6.58 -6.68
C LEU A 92 -8.22 -5.80 -6.73
N GLY A 93 -9.17 -6.28 -7.53
CA GLY A 93 -10.44 -5.62 -7.75
C GLY A 93 -10.31 -4.28 -8.49
N HIS A 94 -11.46 -3.66 -8.76
CA HIS A 94 -11.55 -2.33 -9.36
C HIS A 94 -12.27 -1.38 -8.40
N TYR A 95 -11.79 -0.14 -8.32
CA TYR A 95 -12.29 0.95 -7.48
C TYR A 95 -13.77 1.35 -7.70
N GLY A 96 -14.47 0.75 -8.66
CA GLY A 96 -15.82 1.16 -9.10
C GLY A 96 -16.84 1.37 -7.97
N ILE A 97 -17.06 2.64 -7.61
CA ILE A 97 -18.23 3.19 -6.89
C ILE A 97 -18.44 2.63 -5.47
N ARG A 98 -17.38 2.43 -4.68
CA ARG A 98 -17.52 1.92 -3.29
C ARG A 98 -16.82 2.82 -2.29
N ARG A 99 -17.50 3.10 -1.17
CA ARG A 99 -16.89 3.82 -0.04
C ARG A 99 -15.85 2.89 0.59
N PHE A 100 -14.60 3.34 0.69
CA PHE A 100 -13.56 2.61 1.40
C PHE A 100 -13.84 2.61 2.91
N LYS A 101 -14.11 3.81 3.46
CA LYS A 101 -14.57 3.99 4.84
C LYS A 101 -16.03 3.56 4.99
N GLN A 102 -16.27 2.63 5.90
CA GLN A 102 -17.61 2.15 6.26
C GLN A 102 -18.21 2.97 7.40
N GLY A 103 -17.36 3.57 8.25
CA GLY A 103 -17.79 4.37 9.38
C GLY A 103 -18.39 3.54 10.51
N ILE A 104 -17.97 2.29 10.66
CA ILE A 104 -18.44 1.37 11.70
C ILE A 104 -17.55 1.39 12.94
N LEU A 105 -16.30 1.84 12.80
CA LEU A 105 -15.36 1.98 13.91
C LEU A 105 -15.44 3.39 14.53
N PRO A 106 -15.32 3.52 15.86
CA PRO A 106 -15.15 4.83 16.48
C PRO A 106 -13.84 5.46 16.03
N THR A 107 -13.80 6.80 15.94
CA THR A 107 -12.58 7.55 15.60
C THR A 107 -11.87 7.97 16.89
N VAL A 108 -10.56 7.70 16.98
CA VAL A 108 -9.69 8.08 18.10
C VAL A 108 -8.69 9.13 17.64
N SER A 109 -8.39 10.07 18.53
CA SER A 109 -7.33 11.07 18.39
C SER A 109 -6.45 11.04 19.63
N HIS A 110 -5.18 11.42 19.47
CA HIS A 110 -4.16 11.46 20.53
C HIS A 110 -3.62 12.89 20.71
N GLU A 111 -4.40 13.90 20.34
CA GLU A 111 -4.04 15.32 20.53
C GLU A 111 -3.75 15.66 22.00
N ASP A 112 -4.46 15.00 22.93
CA ASP A 112 -4.28 15.15 24.39
C ASP A 112 -2.99 14.52 24.92
N LYS A 113 -2.31 13.67 24.14
CA LYS A 113 -1.08 12.99 24.57
C LYS A 113 0.14 13.86 24.29
N ASN A 114 0.86 14.21 25.36
CA ASN A 114 2.14 14.88 25.26
C ASN A 114 3.27 13.87 25.03
N ILE A 115 3.48 13.50 23.76
CA ILE A 115 4.52 12.56 23.32
C ILE A 115 5.43 13.31 22.35
N GLU A 116 6.71 13.38 22.66
CA GLU A 116 7.73 13.89 21.74
C GLU A 116 7.90 12.90 20.58
N LEU A 117 7.77 13.39 19.35
CA LEU A 117 7.80 12.56 18.16
C LEU A 117 9.20 12.61 17.52
N PRO A 118 10.00 11.52 17.57
CA PRO A 118 11.32 11.49 16.97
C PRO A 118 11.23 11.57 15.43
N ASP A 119 12.27 12.08 14.77
CA ASP A 119 12.33 12.18 13.31
C ASP A 119 12.35 10.81 12.61
N TYR A 120 12.78 9.78 13.32
CA TYR A 120 12.84 8.39 12.87
C TYR A 120 12.22 7.46 13.92
N PHE A 121 11.46 6.48 13.45
CA PHE A 121 10.95 5.40 14.27
C PHE A 121 10.77 4.15 13.42
N ASP A 122 11.19 2.99 13.95
CA ASP A 122 10.97 1.70 13.33
C ASP A 122 10.52 0.69 14.40
N SER A 123 9.31 0.17 14.24
CA SER A 123 8.73 -0.80 15.19
C SER A 123 9.61 -2.04 15.37
N ARG A 124 10.41 -2.41 14.36
CA ARG A 124 11.31 -3.57 14.42
C ARG A 124 12.48 -3.33 15.38
N GLU A 125 12.93 -2.09 15.48
CA GLU A 125 14.01 -1.69 16.40
C GLU A 125 13.49 -1.49 17.82
N GLN A 126 12.28 -0.95 17.95
CA GLN A 126 11.63 -0.72 19.24
C GLN A 126 11.22 -2.02 19.94
N TRP A 127 10.66 -2.98 19.19
CA TRP A 127 10.14 -4.24 19.73
C TRP A 127 10.83 -5.45 19.11
N LYS A 128 12.15 -5.57 19.34
CA LYS A 128 12.99 -6.66 18.81
C LYS A 128 12.51 -8.05 19.20
N ASP A 129 11.85 -8.18 20.36
CA ASP A 129 11.30 -9.44 20.85
C ASP A 129 10.01 -9.88 20.15
N CYS A 130 9.48 -9.05 19.24
CA CYS A 130 8.28 -9.30 18.47
C CYS A 130 8.59 -9.64 17.00
N PRO A 131 8.82 -10.93 16.67
CA PRO A 131 9.29 -11.33 15.35
C PRO A 131 8.26 -11.07 14.24
N SER A 132 6.96 -11.03 14.56
CA SER A 132 5.89 -10.80 13.58
C SER A 132 6.05 -9.50 12.80
N ILE A 133 6.66 -8.47 13.41
CA ILE A 133 6.84 -7.15 12.79
C ILE A 133 7.71 -7.25 11.53
N ASN A 134 8.69 -8.16 11.55
CA ASN A 134 9.64 -8.44 10.46
C ASN A 134 9.05 -9.31 9.34
N ILE A 135 7.85 -9.86 9.52
CA ILE A 135 7.27 -10.80 8.56
C ILE A 135 6.57 -10.01 7.44
N ILE A 136 7.07 -10.19 6.23
CA ILE A 136 6.40 -9.75 5.00
C ILE A 136 5.54 -10.90 4.47
N GLN A 137 4.23 -10.64 4.38
CA GLN A 137 3.26 -11.60 3.89
C GLN A 137 3.12 -11.56 2.38
N ASP A 138 2.54 -12.60 1.79
CA ASP A 138 2.14 -12.65 0.38
C ASP A 138 0.64 -12.96 0.28
N GLN A 139 -0.15 -12.02 -0.25
CA GLN A 139 -1.57 -12.24 -0.52
C GLN A 139 -1.83 -13.08 -1.77
N SER A 140 -0.78 -13.47 -2.51
CA SER A 140 -0.88 -14.27 -3.73
C SER A 140 -1.82 -13.63 -4.77
N LYS A 141 -2.53 -14.45 -5.57
CA LYS A 141 -3.59 -14.04 -6.50
C LYS A 141 -4.98 -13.97 -5.85
N CYS A 142 -5.06 -13.42 -4.65
CA CYS A 142 -6.30 -13.17 -3.92
C CYS A 142 -6.36 -11.69 -3.53
N ASP A 143 -7.48 -10.99 -3.82
CA ASP A 143 -7.68 -9.60 -3.37
C ASP A 143 -8.00 -9.56 -1.86
N SER A 144 -6.96 -9.76 -1.06
CA SER A 144 -7.07 -9.95 0.39
C SER A 144 -6.14 -9.04 1.19
N GLY A 145 -5.62 -7.97 0.58
CA GLY A 145 -4.78 -6.99 1.28
C GLY A 145 -5.43 -6.48 2.56
N TRP A 146 -6.75 -6.22 2.53
CA TRP A 146 -7.55 -5.80 3.69
C TRP A 146 -7.45 -6.77 4.88
N ALA A 147 -7.44 -8.07 4.63
CA ALA A 147 -7.37 -9.11 5.67
C ALA A 147 -5.92 -9.40 6.07
N VAL A 148 -5.00 -9.46 5.12
CA VAL A 148 -3.58 -9.75 5.36
C VAL A 148 -2.93 -8.62 6.16
N ALA A 149 -3.14 -7.36 5.80
CA ALA A 149 -2.61 -6.21 6.53
C ALA A 149 -3.23 -6.08 7.93
N SER A 150 -4.53 -6.34 8.06
CA SER A 150 -5.22 -6.34 9.36
C SER A 150 -4.66 -7.45 10.26
N ALA A 151 -4.62 -8.71 9.81
CA ALA A 151 -4.11 -9.83 10.59
C ALA A 151 -2.63 -9.63 10.99
N ALA A 152 -1.79 -9.11 10.09
CA ALA A 152 -0.40 -8.79 10.40
C ALA A 152 -0.28 -7.71 11.49
N SER A 153 -1.05 -6.62 11.38
CA SER A 153 -1.05 -5.54 12.38
C SER A 153 -1.56 -6.02 13.75
N ILE A 154 -2.58 -6.89 13.75
CA ILE A 154 -3.11 -7.50 14.98
C ILE A 154 -2.07 -8.45 15.60
N SER A 155 -1.34 -9.23 14.79
CA SER A 155 -0.25 -10.11 15.25
C SER A 155 0.84 -9.32 15.96
N ASP A 156 1.29 -8.21 15.35
CA ASP A 156 2.29 -7.31 15.94
C ASP A 156 1.82 -6.75 17.27
N ARG A 157 0.60 -6.24 17.29
CA ARG A 157 -0.03 -5.69 18.50
C ARG A 157 -0.20 -6.75 19.58
N THR A 158 -0.53 -7.99 19.21
CA THR A 158 -0.62 -9.12 20.14
C THR A 158 0.70 -9.32 20.87
N CYS A 159 1.82 -9.35 20.15
CA CYS A 159 3.12 -9.43 20.79
C CYS A 159 3.46 -8.18 21.63
N ILE A 160 3.30 -6.99 21.06
CA ILE A 160 3.69 -5.72 21.71
C ILE A 160 2.90 -5.51 23.01
N GLN A 161 1.57 -5.65 22.96
CA GLN A 161 0.69 -5.31 24.07
C GLN A 161 0.59 -6.42 25.12
N THR A 162 1.12 -7.61 24.82
CA THR A 162 1.34 -8.68 25.81
C THR A 162 2.78 -8.71 26.32
N ASN A 163 3.56 -7.66 26.03
CA ASN A 163 4.97 -7.51 26.42
C ASN A 163 5.82 -8.73 26.00
N GLY A 164 5.61 -9.21 24.77
CA GLY A 164 6.33 -10.34 24.20
C GLY A 164 5.89 -11.71 24.69
N THR A 165 4.88 -11.83 25.54
CA THR A 165 4.45 -13.15 26.06
C THR A 165 3.67 -13.98 25.04
N ILE A 166 2.90 -13.35 24.15
CA ILE A 166 2.19 -14.03 23.06
C ILE A 166 2.80 -13.64 21.72
N LYS A 167 3.49 -14.57 21.07
CA LYS A 167 4.17 -14.36 19.78
C LYS A 167 3.53 -15.22 18.69
N VAL A 168 2.44 -14.72 18.11
CA VAL A 168 1.64 -15.46 17.13
C VAL A 168 1.52 -14.71 15.81
N GLN A 169 1.33 -15.45 14.72
CA GLN A 169 0.81 -14.92 13.47
C GLN A 169 -0.65 -15.34 13.34
N LEU A 170 -1.54 -14.36 13.23
CA LEU A 170 -2.98 -14.59 13.17
C LEU A 170 -3.45 -14.85 11.74
N SER A 171 -4.52 -15.64 11.65
CA SER A 171 -5.03 -16.15 10.38
C SER A 171 -5.72 -15.08 9.55
N ALA A 172 -5.08 -14.68 8.46
CA ALA A 172 -5.72 -13.87 7.43
C ALA A 172 -6.82 -14.64 6.70
N ILE A 173 -6.69 -15.96 6.54
CA ILE A 173 -7.72 -16.76 5.85
C ILE A 173 -9.03 -16.81 6.63
N GLU A 174 -8.96 -16.81 7.96
CA GLU A 174 -10.14 -16.67 8.79
C GLU A 174 -10.89 -15.35 8.53
N LEU A 175 -10.18 -14.22 8.45
CA LEU A 175 -10.81 -12.95 8.07
C LEU A 175 -11.42 -13.05 6.66
N ILE A 176 -10.67 -13.57 5.70
CA ILE A 176 -11.10 -13.75 4.30
C ILE A 176 -12.33 -14.64 4.19
N SER A 177 -12.51 -15.64 5.07
CA SER A 177 -13.58 -16.65 4.98
C SER A 177 -14.74 -16.43 5.95
N CYS A 178 -14.52 -15.86 7.15
CA CYS A 178 -15.56 -15.63 8.17
C CYS A 178 -16.08 -14.19 8.44
N THR A 179 -15.34 -13.11 8.14
CA THR A 179 -15.83 -11.70 8.25
C THR A 179 -17.08 -11.39 7.40
N LYS A 180 -17.97 -10.52 7.89
CA LYS A 180 -19.17 -10.05 7.16
C LYS A 180 -18.81 -9.02 6.06
N ASN A 181 -19.73 -8.73 5.14
CA ASN A 181 -19.61 -7.67 4.12
C ASN A 181 -18.32 -7.72 3.29
N LYS A 182 -17.97 -8.92 2.85
CA LYS A 182 -16.83 -9.18 1.97
C LYS A 182 -17.26 -10.08 0.81
N LEU A 183 -16.41 -10.15 -0.21
CA LEU A 183 -16.42 -11.21 -1.21
C LEU A 183 -15.08 -11.96 -1.18
N GLY A 184 -14.51 -12.14 0.01
CA GLY A 184 -13.30 -12.92 0.23
C GLY A 184 -12.10 -12.38 -0.55
N CYS A 185 -11.71 -13.11 -1.60
CA CYS A 185 -10.62 -12.78 -2.52
C CYS A 185 -10.97 -11.79 -3.65
N GLN A 186 -12.13 -11.12 -3.58
CA GLN A 186 -12.55 -10.13 -4.57
C GLN A 186 -12.75 -8.72 -4.00
N ILE A 187 -13.12 -8.63 -2.71
CA ILE A 187 -13.21 -7.36 -1.96
C ILE A 187 -13.36 -7.66 -0.48
N GLY A 188 -12.84 -6.78 0.36
CA GLY A 188 -13.25 -6.63 1.76
C GLY A 188 -12.86 -5.27 2.30
N TYR A 189 -13.26 -4.98 3.54
CA TYR A 189 -13.01 -3.71 4.19
C TYR A 189 -12.33 -3.96 5.53
N SER A 190 -11.22 -3.27 5.78
CA SER A 190 -10.43 -3.46 6.99
C SER A 190 -11.22 -3.14 8.25
N GLU A 191 -12.12 -2.16 8.24
CA GLU A 191 -12.98 -1.86 9.39
C GLU A 191 -13.77 -3.10 9.87
N PHE A 192 -14.31 -3.91 8.96
CA PHE A 192 -14.99 -5.15 9.31
C PHE A 192 -14.03 -6.24 9.80
N ALA A 193 -12.76 -6.23 9.35
CA ALA A 193 -11.74 -7.16 9.86
C ALA A 193 -11.42 -6.89 11.32
N TRP A 194 -11.20 -5.62 11.67
CA TRP A 194 -10.97 -5.20 13.05
C TRP A 194 -12.21 -5.46 13.93
N ASP A 195 -13.42 -5.11 13.47
CA ASP A 195 -14.66 -5.44 14.18
C ASP A 195 -14.85 -6.95 14.38
N TYR A 196 -14.48 -7.77 13.38
CA TYR A 196 -14.52 -9.22 13.50
C TYR A 196 -13.57 -9.73 14.60
N TRP A 197 -12.33 -9.20 14.66
CA TRP A 197 -11.37 -9.55 15.69
C TRP A 197 -11.86 -9.20 17.10
N LEU A 198 -12.50 -8.03 17.29
CA LEU A 198 -13.11 -7.64 18.56
C LEU A 198 -14.19 -8.66 19.00
N LYS A 199 -15.06 -9.05 18.07
CA LYS A 199 -16.25 -9.87 18.36
C LYS A 199 -15.98 -11.37 18.45
N ASN A 200 -15.10 -11.89 17.61
CA ASN A 200 -14.93 -13.34 17.40
C ASN A 200 -13.52 -13.83 17.70
N GLY A 201 -12.54 -12.93 17.81
CA GLY A 201 -11.13 -13.28 17.88
C GLY A 201 -10.61 -13.93 16.60
N LEU A 202 -9.30 -14.14 16.53
CA LEU A 202 -8.63 -14.82 15.42
C LEU A 202 -7.81 -16.00 15.91
N VAL A 203 -7.82 -17.08 15.15
CA VAL A 203 -6.92 -18.22 15.35
C VAL A 203 -5.54 -17.94 14.75
N THR A 204 -4.55 -18.74 15.10
CA THR A 204 -3.22 -18.73 14.50
C THR A 204 -3.28 -19.19 13.03
N GLY A 205 -2.39 -18.66 12.19
CA GLY A 205 -2.41 -18.92 10.75
C GLY A 205 -1.08 -18.83 10.02
N ASP A 206 0.04 -19.00 10.74
CA ASP A 206 1.29 -19.37 10.06
C ASP A 206 1.22 -20.80 9.49
N SER A 207 2.30 -21.28 8.86
CA SER A 207 2.37 -22.63 8.30
C SER A 207 2.17 -23.75 9.32
N THR A 208 2.29 -23.45 10.61
CA THR A 208 2.16 -24.38 11.73
C THR A 208 0.86 -24.22 12.53
N GLY A 209 0.13 -23.12 12.36
CA GLY A 209 -1.05 -22.74 13.11
C GLY A 209 -2.34 -23.46 12.73
N CYS A 210 -3.45 -23.01 13.33
CA CYS A 210 -4.78 -23.57 13.17
C CYS A 210 -5.31 -23.46 11.73
N LEU A 211 -5.27 -22.25 11.16
CA LEU A 211 -5.75 -21.96 9.80
C LEU A 211 -4.67 -21.24 8.98
N PRO A 212 -3.70 -21.98 8.39
CA PRO A 212 -2.67 -21.42 7.53
C PRO A 212 -3.24 -20.76 6.27
N TYR A 213 -2.54 -19.76 5.73
CA TYR A 213 -2.91 -19.16 4.44
C TYR A 213 -2.76 -20.20 3.30
N PRO A 214 -3.83 -20.52 2.55
CA PRO A 214 -3.82 -21.66 1.62
C PRO A 214 -3.21 -21.35 0.26
N PHE A 215 -2.99 -20.07 -0.07
CA PHE A 215 -2.50 -19.68 -1.39
C PHE A 215 -0.97 -19.53 -1.39
N PRO A 216 -0.27 -20.10 -2.37
CA PRO A 216 1.19 -20.08 -2.39
C PRO A 216 1.74 -18.68 -2.68
N LYS A 217 2.92 -18.39 -2.14
CA LYS A 217 3.73 -17.22 -2.55
C LYS A 217 4.04 -17.28 -4.05
N CYS A 218 4.18 -16.13 -4.69
CA CYS A 218 4.47 -16.07 -6.12
C CYS A 218 5.34 -14.86 -6.54
N ASP A 219 5.95 -14.91 -7.72
CA ASP A 219 6.93 -13.92 -8.18
C ASP A 219 6.30 -12.54 -8.45
N HIS A 220 6.82 -11.51 -7.76
CA HIS A 220 6.42 -10.11 -7.94
C HIS A 220 7.49 -9.24 -8.61
N ARG A 221 8.70 -9.74 -8.93
CA ARG A 221 9.81 -8.89 -9.44
C ARG A 221 10.80 -9.56 -10.42
N SER A 222 10.58 -10.79 -10.86
CA SER A 222 11.55 -11.58 -11.65
C SER A 222 12.76 -12.10 -10.86
N SER A 223 12.60 -12.36 -9.56
CA SER A 223 13.70 -12.86 -8.71
C SER A 223 14.08 -14.33 -8.96
N ASN A 224 13.20 -15.10 -9.63
CA ASN A 224 13.21 -16.57 -9.70
C ASN A 224 13.09 -17.27 -8.32
N SER A 225 12.90 -16.53 -7.22
CA SER A 225 12.71 -17.08 -5.87
C SER A 225 11.38 -17.81 -5.72
N TYR A 226 10.37 -17.41 -6.49
CA TYR A 226 9.01 -17.93 -6.43
C TYR A 226 8.47 -18.31 -7.81
N PRO A 227 7.51 -19.26 -7.89
CA PRO A 227 6.82 -19.53 -9.14
C PRO A 227 6.05 -18.28 -9.60
N LYS A 228 5.86 -18.14 -10.91
CA LYS A 228 5.01 -17.06 -11.45
C LYS A 228 3.61 -17.16 -10.85
N CYS A 229 3.02 -16.01 -10.52
CA CYS A 229 1.67 -15.95 -9.92
C CYS A 229 0.53 -16.57 -10.76
N GLY A 230 0.79 -17.03 -11.98
CA GLY A 230 -0.24 -17.62 -12.86
C GLY A 230 -1.27 -16.58 -13.34
N TYR A 231 -2.27 -17.09 -14.07
CA TYR A 231 -3.35 -16.27 -14.66
C TYR A 231 -4.69 -16.40 -13.93
N ILE A 232 -4.81 -17.41 -13.05
CA ILE A 232 -6.06 -17.74 -12.36
C ILE A 232 -6.04 -17.09 -10.98
N THR A 233 -7.14 -16.44 -10.62
CA THR A 233 -7.34 -15.85 -9.28
C THR A 233 -7.93 -16.87 -8.34
N TYR A 234 -7.53 -16.79 -7.06
CA TYR A 234 -8.05 -17.69 -6.04
C TYR A 234 -9.42 -17.22 -5.56
N THR A 235 -10.27 -18.20 -5.23
CA THR A 235 -11.52 -17.95 -4.52
C THR A 235 -11.31 -18.15 -3.03
N ALA A 236 -12.03 -17.38 -2.22
CA ALA A 236 -11.99 -17.58 -0.78
C ALA A 236 -12.59 -18.96 -0.44
N PRO A 237 -11.94 -19.76 0.42
CA PRO A 237 -12.53 -20.98 0.92
C PRO A 237 -13.74 -20.65 1.81
N PRO A 238 -14.65 -21.61 2.06
CA PRO A 238 -15.71 -21.48 3.04
C PRO A 238 -15.17 -21.07 4.43
N CYS A 239 -16.03 -20.46 5.26
CA CYS A 239 -15.69 -20.19 6.66
C CYS A 239 -15.63 -21.50 7.45
N GLU A 240 -14.42 -22.05 7.58
CA GLU A 240 -14.15 -23.20 8.44
C GLU A 240 -14.03 -22.75 9.90
N LYS A 241 -14.75 -23.42 10.80
CA LYS A 241 -14.68 -23.20 12.25
C LYS A 241 -13.98 -24.36 12.95
N THR A 242 -13.04 -24.97 12.25
CA THR A 242 -12.23 -26.11 12.69
C THR A 242 -10.80 -25.88 12.23
N CYS A 243 -9.83 -26.20 13.08
CA CYS A 243 -8.42 -26.15 12.68
C CYS A 243 -8.10 -27.28 11.70
N ARG A 244 -6.99 -27.13 10.97
CA ARG A 244 -6.45 -28.18 10.11
C ARG A 244 -6.24 -29.50 10.89
N SER A 245 -6.37 -30.61 10.18
CA SER A 245 -6.13 -31.94 10.74
C SER A 245 -4.73 -32.03 11.36
N GLY A 246 -4.65 -32.61 12.57
CA GLY A 246 -3.41 -32.77 13.32
C GLY A 246 -2.96 -31.55 14.12
N TYR A 247 -3.66 -30.40 14.03
CA TYR A 247 -3.40 -29.27 14.93
C TYR A 247 -3.90 -29.58 16.35
N PRO A 248 -3.07 -29.41 17.41
CA PRO A 248 -3.37 -29.94 18.75
C PRO A 248 -4.35 -29.08 19.55
N ILE A 249 -4.56 -27.81 19.19
CA ILE A 249 -5.39 -26.88 19.94
C ILE A 249 -6.77 -26.75 19.25
N PRO A 250 -7.90 -26.92 19.97
CA PRO A 250 -9.22 -26.71 19.39
C PRO A 250 -9.42 -25.28 18.85
N TYR A 251 -10.20 -25.14 17.78
CA TYR A 251 -10.43 -23.84 17.10
C TYR A 251 -10.86 -22.70 18.04
N ILE A 252 -11.75 -22.98 19.00
CA ILE A 252 -12.19 -21.96 19.98
C ILE A 252 -11.07 -21.62 20.98
N ALA A 253 -10.29 -22.61 21.41
CA ALA A 253 -9.19 -22.41 22.36
C ALA A 253 -7.98 -21.67 21.73
N ASP A 254 -7.86 -21.68 20.40
CA ASP A 254 -6.80 -20.98 19.66
C ASP A 254 -7.11 -19.49 19.41
N LYS A 255 -8.27 -18.99 19.88
CA LYS A 255 -8.74 -17.63 19.60
C LYS A 255 -8.01 -16.56 20.40
N HIS A 256 -7.57 -15.52 19.68
CA HIS A 256 -6.94 -14.32 20.22
C HIS A 256 -7.85 -13.11 19.97
N TYR A 257 -8.24 -12.41 21.04
CA TYR A 257 -9.31 -11.41 20.99
C TYR A 257 -8.81 -9.97 21.07
N GLY A 258 -9.58 -9.08 20.45
CA GLY A 258 -9.46 -7.64 20.67
C GLY A 258 -10.27 -7.21 21.88
N LYS A 259 -9.78 -6.18 22.57
CA LYS A 259 -10.47 -5.44 23.64
C LYS A 259 -11.16 -4.19 23.12
N ALA A 260 -10.57 -3.53 22.13
CA ALA A 260 -11.12 -2.34 21.48
C ALA A 260 -10.58 -2.23 20.04
N VAL A 261 -11.39 -1.67 19.13
CA VAL A 261 -10.98 -1.35 17.76
C VAL A 261 -11.48 0.03 17.36
N TYR A 262 -10.72 0.72 16.52
CA TYR A 262 -10.96 2.12 16.16
C TYR A 262 -10.25 2.49 14.86
N SER A 263 -10.77 3.52 14.20
CA SER A 263 -10.03 4.28 13.18
C SER A 263 -9.31 5.45 13.83
N LEU A 264 -8.18 5.87 13.28
CA LEU A 264 -7.49 7.08 13.72
C LEU A 264 -8.05 8.31 13.00
N ARG A 265 -7.99 9.46 13.67
CA ARG A 265 -8.16 10.75 13.00
C ARG A 265 -7.11 10.90 11.89
N PRO A 266 -7.48 11.42 10.71
CA PRO A 266 -6.59 11.46 9.55
C PRO A 266 -5.60 12.63 9.67
N ASN A 267 -4.63 12.48 10.56
CA ASN A 267 -3.51 13.41 10.70
C ASN A 267 -2.21 12.65 11.01
N GLU A 268 -1.07 13.24 10.65
CA GLU A 268 0.23 12.61 10.82
C GLU A 268 0.55 12.34 12.31
N SER A 269 0.26 13.31 13.18
CA SER A 269 0.61 13.25 14.60
C SER A 269 -0.07 12.08 15.32
N ASP A 270 -1.37 11.87 15.12
CA ASP A 270 -2.11 10.78 15.79
C ASP A 270 -1.64 9.42 15.30
N ILE A 271 -1.30 9.28 14.02
CA ILE A 271 -0.75 8.04 13.47
C ILE A 271 0.63 7.75 14.10
N ARG A 272 1.52 8.74 14.19
CA ARG A 272 2.86 8.57 14.82
C ARG A 272 2.72 8.21 16.30
N LYS A 273 1.86 8.92 17.04
CA LYS A 273 1.59 8.65 18.46
C LYS A 273 1.01 7.25 18.67
N GLU A 274 0.06 6.84 17.83
CA GLU A 274 -0.52 5.49 17.90
C GLU A 274 0.55 4.41 17.69
N ILE A 275 1.42 4.58 16.70
CA ILE A 275 2.48 3.62 16.41
C ILE A 275 3.47 3.53 17.57
N ILE A 276 3.96 4.65 18.13
CA ILE A 276 4.87 4.64 19.30
C ILE A 276 4.25 3.91 20.49
N MET A 277 2.98 4.21 20.80
CA MET A 277 2.35 3.66 22.00
C MET A 277 1.97 2.19 21.84
N ASN A 278 1.52 1.80 20.64
CA ASN A 278 0.72 0.59 20.49
C ASN A 278 1.20 -0.33 19.36
N GLY A 279 2.21 0.07 18.59
CA GLY A 279 2.76 -0.70 17.48
C GLY A 279 2.09 -0.43 16.13
N PRO A 280 2.48 -1.21 15.10
CA PRO A 280 2.03 -1.04 13.72
C PRO A 280 0.52 -0.90 13.52
N VAL A 281 0.12 -0.16 12.49
CA VAL A 281 -1.29 0.11 12.13
C VAL A 281 -1.58 -0.37 10.71
N GLU A 282 -2.84 -0.72 10.44
CA GLU A 282 -3.30 -0.97 9.07
C GLU A 282 -3.72 0.35 8.43
N ALA A 283 -3.40 0.55 7.15
CA ALA A 283 -3.74 1.75 6.40
C ALA A 283 -4.18 1.42 4.97
N GLY A 284 -5.19 2.12 4.49
CA GLY A 284 -5.56 2.13 3.07
C GLY A 284 -4.66 3.05 2.25
N ILE A 285 -4.36 2.66 1.00
CA ILE A 285 -3.62 3.47 0.03
C ILE A 285 -4.30 3.42 -1.34
N PHE A 286 -4.39 4.57 -1.99
CA PHE A 286 -4.93 4.72 -3.34
C PHE A 286 -3.82 4.43 -4.36
N VAL A 287 -3.84 3.24 -4.94
CA VAL A 287 -2.77 2.72 -5.80
C VAL A 287 -2.95 3.21 -7.22
N HIS A 288 -2.00 4.03 -7.66
CA HIS A 288 -1.88 4.51 -9.02
C HIS A 288 -0.99 3.57 -9.85
N SER A 289 -1.10 3.65 -11.18
CA SER A 289 -0.41 2.69 -12.07
C SER A 289 1.11 2.74 -12.01
N ASP A 290 1.71 3.86 -11.59
CA ASP A 290 3.15 4.02 -11.38
C ASP A 290 3.67 3.26 -10.15
N PHE A 291 2.86 3.16 -9.08
CA PHE A 291 3.23 2.46 -7.85
C PHE A 291 3.59 0.98 -8.05
N PHE A 292 2.95 0.29 -9.01
CA PHE A 292 3.25 -1.13 -9.26
C PHE A 292 4.71 -1.37 -9.60
N ASN A 293 5.38 -0.40 -10.21
CA ASN A 293 6.77 -0.48 -10.61
C ASN A 293 7.73 0.08 -9.54
N TYR A 294 7.25 0.40 -8.33
CA TYR A 294 8.10 0.89 -7.25
C TYR A 294 9.26 -0.07 -6.94
N LYS A 295 10.47 0.48 -6.80
CA LYS A 295 11.69 -0.25 -6.41
C LYS A 295 12.32 0.27 -5.12
N SER A 296 12.52 1.57 -5.00
CA SER A 296 13.22 2.17 -3.87
C SER A 296 13.00 3.68 -3.79
N GLY A 297 13.41 4.30 -2.67
CA GLY A 297 13.24 5.73 -2.40
C GLY A 297 11.86 6.07 -1.83
N VAL A 298 11.53 7.35 -1.71
CA VAL A 298 10.26 7.80 -1.15
C VAL A 298 9.24 7.98 -2.27
N TYR A 299 8.28 7.07 -2.34
CA TYR A 299 7.22 7.12 -3.34
C TYR A 299 6.34 8.35 -3.16
N LYS A 300 6.08 9.01 -4.29
CA LYS A 300 5.05 10.03 -4.49
C LYS A 300 4.46 9.77 -5.87
N HIS A 301 3.15 9.86 -6.01
CA HIS A 301 2.51 9.72 -7.31
C HIS A 301 2.97 10.83 -8.27
N ILE A 302 3.33 10.45 -9.49
CA ILE A 302 3.80 11.39 -10.53
C ILE A 302 2.95 11.27 -11.79
N ILE A 303 2.69 10.04 -12.23
CA ILE A 303 1.99 9.77 -13.48
C ILE A 303 1.10 8.54 -13.41
N GLY A 304 0.15 8.48 -14.33
CA GLY A 304 -0.75 7.34 -14.44
C GLY A 304 -2.04 7.55 -13.67
N ARG A 305 -2.96 6.58 -13.80
CA ARG A 305 -4.31 6.68 -13.24
C ARG A 305 -4.40 5.95 -11.91
N LEU A 306 -5.38 6.35 -11.09
CA LEU A 306 -5.86 5.52 -9.98
C LEU A 306 -6.36 4.18 -10.54
N VAL A 307 -5.92 3.08 -9.94
CA VAL A 307 -6.23 1.72 -10.40
C VAL A 307 -7.07 0.98 -9.37
N THR A 308 -6.60 0.93 -8.13
CA THR A 308 -7.28 0.24 -7.04
C THR A 308 -6.98 0.92 -5.71
N ILE A 309 -7.62 0.46 -4.64
CA ILE A 309 -7.22 0.76 -3.28
C ILE A 309 -6.61 -0.52 -2.71
N HIS A 310 -5.55 -0.37 -1.93
CA HIS A 310 -4.88 -1.48 -1.29
C HIS A 310 -4.75 -1.22 0.20
N SER A 311 -4.60 -2.27 1.00
CA SER A 311 -4.32 -2.15 2.44
C SER A 311 -2.91 -2.60 2.73
N VAL A 312 -2.21 -1.79 3.51
CA VAL A 312 -0.81 -1.97 3.90
C VAL A 312 -0.67 -1.82 5.41
N ARG A 313 0.50 -2.16 5.95
CA ARG A 313 0.81 -2.01 7.37
C ARG A 313 1.88 -0.94 7.55
N ILE A 314 1.59 0.15 8.25
CA ILE A 314 2.57 1.19 8.60
C ILE A 314 3.31 0.74 9.86
N ILE A 315 4.64 0.66 9.78
CA ILE A 315 5.49 0.18 10.88
C ILE A 315 6.43 1.25 11.44
N GLY A 316 6.49 2.42 10.83
CA GLY A 316 7.43 3.46 11.22
C GLY A 316 7.47 4.62 10.25
N TRP A 317 8.47 5.48 10.42
CA TRP A 317 8.72 6.65 9.59
C TRP A 317 10.18 7.08 9.66
N GLY A 318 10.56 7.98 8.77
CA GLY A 318 11.85 8.63 8.78
C GLY A 318 11.89 9.85 7.87
N ILE A 319 13.11 10.29 7.59
CA ILE A 319 13.44 11.32 6.60
C ILE A 319 14.55 10.76 5.71
N GLU A 320 14.40 10.84 4.39
CA GLU A 320 15.42 10.45 3.41
C GLU A 320 15.63 11.61 2.44
N ASN A 321 16.84 12.18 2.41
CA ASN A 321 17.17 13.36 1.59
C ASN A 321 16.17 14.52 1.80
N ASP A 322 15.92 14.88 3.06
CA ASP A 322 14.94 15.90 3.48
C ASP A 322 13.47 15.59 3.13
N ILE A 323 13.17 14.39 2.63
CA ILE A 323 11.80 13.95 2.32
C ILE A 323 11.27 13.09 3.47
N PRO A 324 10.25 13.55 4.23
CA PRO A 324 9.61 12.74 5.26
C PRO A 324 8.84 11.57 4.64
N TYR A 325 8.93 10.39 5.25
CA TYR A 325 8.23 9.20 4.76
C TYR A 325 7.58 8.38 5.86
N TRP A 326 6.55 7.62 5.48
CA TRP A 326 6.05 6.44 6.19
C TRP A 326 6.78 5.19 5.72
N LEU A 327 7.19 4.32 6.64
CA LEU A 327 7.72 2.99 6.34
C LEU A 327 6.59 1.98 6.40
N CYS A 328 6.27 1.38 5.26
CA CYS A 328 5.13 0.49 5.11
C CYS A 328 5.58 -0.91 4.69
N ALA A 329 5.01 -1.93 5.31
CA ALA A 329 5.10 -3.33 4.88
C ALA A 329 3.95 -3.63 3.90
N ASN A 330 4.31 -4.11 2.70
CA ASN A 330 3.34 -4.57 1.71
C ASN A 330 3.00 -6.06 1.95
N SER A 331 2.01 -6.56 1.21
CA SER A 331 1.55 -7.95 1.22
C SER A 331 1.94 -8.69 -0.07
N TRP A 332 3.03 -8.27 -0.71
CA TRP A 332 3.52 -8.78 -2.00
C TRP A 332 4.93 -9.36 -1.86
N ASN A 333 5.17 -10.12 -0.78
CA ASN A 333 6.42 -10.79 -0.41
C ASN A 333 7.68 -9.91 -0.45
N GLU A 334 8.80 -10.51 -0.06
CA GLU A 334 10.08 -9.83 0.10
C GLU A 334 10.77 -9.47 -1.23
N ASP A 335 10.36 -10.03 -2.37
CA ASP A 335 11.00 -9.68 -3.64
C ASP A 335 10.60 -8.27 -4.11
N TRP A 336 9.40 -7.83 -3.76
CA TRP A 336 8.85 -6.55 -4.21
C TRP A 336 9.46 -5.36 -3.45
N GLY A 337 9.67 -4.23 -4.15
CA GLY A 337 10.10 -2.97 -3.52
C GLY A 337 11.42 -3.08 -2.74
N LEU A 338 11.41 -2.60 -1.49
CA LEU A 338 12.52 -2.62 -0.54
C LEU A 338 12.40 -3.85 0.37
N ASN A 339 12.72 -5.05 -0.12
CA ASN A 339 12.58 -6.30 0.63
C ASN A 339 11.15 -6.53 1.17
N GLY A 340 10.13 -6.21 0.37
CA GLY A 340 8.72 -6.24 0.72
C GLY A 340 8.17 -4.97 1.37
N TYR A 341 9.04 -4.03 1.72
CA TYR A 341 8.67 -2.72 2.23
C TYR A 341 8.60 -1.67 1.12
N PHE A 342 8.00 -0.54 1.43
CA PHE A 342 8.11 0.68 0.65
C PHE A 342 8.09 1.91 1.57
N LYS A 343 8.58 3.02 1.04
CA LYS A 343 8.46 4.33 1.67
C LYS A 343 7.51 5.18 0.84
N ILE A 344 6.62 5.92 1.49
CA ILE A 344 5.68 6.85 0.86
C ILE A 344 5.73 8.20 1.57
N LEU A 345 5.59 9.29 0.82
CA LEU A 345 5.62 10.66 1.35
C LEU A 345 4.64 10.81 2.53
N ARG A 346 5.16 11.30 3.67
CA ARG A 346 4.42 11.53 4.91
C ARG A 346 4.07 13.01 5.07
N GLY A 347 2.93 13.30 5.69
CA GLY A 347 2.51 14.65 6.09
C GLY A 347 1.71 15.39 5.02
N SER A 348 1.49 14.78 3.87
CA SER A 348 0.69 15.32 2.77
C SER A 348 -0.50 14.44 2.38
N ASN A 349 -0.82 13.43 3.20
CA ASN A 349 -1.83 12.42 2.91
C ASN A 349 -1.65 11.81 1.49
N GLU A 350 -0.40 11.55 1.10
CA GLU A 350 -0.04 11.07 -0.24
C GLU A 350 -0.81 9.78 -0.55
N CYS A 351 -1.55 9.78 -1.66
CA CYS A 351 -2.40 8.64 -2.05
C CYS A 351 -3.34 8.17 -0.92
N GLU A 352 -3.89 9.10 -0.12
CA GLU A 352 -4.83 8.84 0.98
C GLU A 352 -4.29 7.93 2.11
N ILE A 353 -2.97 7.77 2.22
CA ILE A 353 -2.33 6.85 3.19
C ILE A 353 -2.65 7.19 4.67
N GLU A 354 -3.00 8.45 4.95
CA GLU A 354 -3.33 8.93 6.31
C GLU A 354 -4.85 8.99 6.55
N SER A 355 -5.67 8.83 5.51
CA SER A 355 -7.13 8.97 5.57
C SER A 355 -7.85 7.80 6.25
N PHE A 356 -7.27 6.60 6.14
CA PHE A 356 -7.97 5.36 6.48
C PHE A 356 -7.07 4.41 7.27
N VAL A 357 -6.72 4.84 8.48
CA VAL A 357 -5.85 4.08 9.38
C VAL A 357 -6.68 3.43 10.47
N ASN A 358 -6.55 2.11 10.62
CA ASN A 358 -7.28 1.32 11.61
C ASN A 358 -6.31 0.62 12.57
N ALA A 359 -6.77 0.49 13.82
CA ALA A 359 -5.98 -0.03 14.92
C ALA A 359 -6.88 -0.64 16.00
N GLY A 360 -6.25 -1.20 17.03
CA GLY A 360 -6.96 -1.73 18.19
C GLY A 360 -6.06 -2.17 19.33
N LYS A 361 -6.70 -2.60 20.41
CA LYS A 361 -6.09 -3.04 21.66
C LYS A 361 -6.39 -4.53 21.89
N VAL A 362 -5.40 -5.26 22.37
CA VAL A 362 -5.47 -6.71 22.63
C VAL A 362 -6.21 -6.95 23.94
N ASP A 363 -7.00 -8.03 23.98
CA ASP A 363 -7.62 -8.52 25.22
C ASP A 363 -6.67 -9.50 25.91
N ASN A 364 -5.98 -9.01 26.95
CA ASN A 364 -5.01 -9.81 27.72
C ASN A 364 -5.66 -10.66 28.82
N LYS A 365 -6.99 -10.71 28.91
CA LYS A 365 -7.70 -11.51 29.91
C LYS A 365 -8.11 -12.86 29.31
N PRO A 366 -8.00 -13.98 30.06
CA PRO A 366 -8.69 -15.21 29.71
C PRO A 366 -10.19 -14.91 29.65
N ARG A 367 -10.85 -15.19 28.52
CA ARG A 367 -12.31 -15.21 28.48
C ARG A 367 -12.75 -16.53 29.11
N SER A 368 -13.49 -16.45 30.21
CA SER A 368 -14.21 -17.62 30.75
C SER A 368 -15.30 -18.00 29.75
N ASP A 369 -15.29 -19.28 29.34
CA ASP A 369 -16.28 -19.88 28.44
C ASP A 369 -17.73 -19.66 28.89
#